data_AF-A0A7W6WVD9-F1
#
_entry.id   AF-A0A7W6WVD9-F1
#
_cell.length_a   1.000
_cell.length_b   1.000
_cell.length_c   1.000
_cell.angle_alpha   90.00
_cell.angle_beta   90.00
_cell.angle_gamma   90.00
#
_symmetry.space_group_name_H-M   'P 1'
#
loop_
_entity.id
_entity.type
_entity.pdbx_description
1 polymer ?
#
loop_
_entity_poly.entity_id
_entity_poly.type
_entity_poly.pdbx_seq_one_letter_code
_entity_poly.pdbx_strand_id
1 'polypeptide(L)' 'MDVVLEQTCRQLPHGGDHDSRRFIAERLIEAAQSGHSTLGELGIIARRALAEILAKGG' A
#
# COMPACT_ATOMS: atom_id res chain seq x y z
N MET A 1 -5.59 -8.71 -3.53
CA MET A 1 -4.82 -7.49 -3.82
C MET A 1 -5.64 -6.23 -3.53
N ASP A 2 -6.80 -6.06 -4.17
CA ASP A 2 -7.67 -4.88 -4.01
C ASP A 2 -8.06 -4.57 -2.56
N VAL A 3 -8.47 -5.61 -1.81
CA VAL A 3 -8.80 -5.51 -0.38
C VAL A 3 -7.65 -4.94 0.46
N VAL A 4 -6.41 -5.33 0.15
CA VAL A 4 -5.23 -4.87 0.90
C VAL A 4 -4.95 -3.40 0.60
N LEU A 5 -5.12 -2.99 -0.66
CA LEU A 5 -4.98 -1.59 -1.08
C LEU A 5 -6.03 -0.73 -0.38
N GLU A 6 -7.31 -1.11 -0.42
CA GLU A 6 -8.39 -0.40 0.27
C GLU A 6 -8.15 -0.29 1.78
N GLN A 7 -7.82 -1.39 2.44
CA GLN A 7 -7.56 -1.42 3.89
C GLN A 7 -6.38 -0.53 4.29
N THR A 8 -5.36 -0.45 3.44
CA THR A 8 -4.19 0.40 3.69
C THR A 8 -4.52 1.87 3.45
N CYS A 9 -5.19 2.18 2.34
CA CYS A 9 -5.56 3.56 2.02
C CYS A 9 -6.54 4.15 3.03
N ARG A 10 -7.44 3.35 3.63
CA ARG A 10 -8.34 3.82 4.71
C ARG A 10 -7.63 4.32 5.96
N GLN A 11 -6.36 3.98 6.17
CA GLN A 11 -5.56 4.49 7.30
C GLN A 11 -5.02 5.91 7.05
N LEU A 12 -5.03 6.38 5.80
CA LEU A 12 -4.69 7.75 5.46
C LEU A 12 -5.89 8.69 5.70
N PRO A 13 -5.66 9.96 6.07
CA PRO A 13 -6.72 10.95 6.14
C PRO A 13 -7.42 11.07 4.77
N HIS A 14 -8.75 11.06 4.78
CA HIS A 14 -9.61 11.03 3.58
C HIS A 14 -9.38 9.84 2.63
N GLY A 15 -8.71 8.77 3.10
CA GLY A 15 -8.38 7.62 2.28
C GLY A 15 -7.13 7.82 1.41
N GLY A 16 -6.34 8.86 1.68
CA GLY A 16 -5.13 9.20 0.94
C GLY A 16 -5.40 9.99 -0.34
N ASP A 17 -4.41 10.78 -0.74
CA ASP A 17 -4.35 11.44 -2.05
C ASP A 17 -4.11 10.42 -3.17
N HIS A 18 -4.33 10.87 -4.41
CA HIS A 18 -4.21 10.00 -5.59
C HIS A 18 -2.79 9.42 -5.74
N ASP A 19 -1.76 10.21 -5.41
CA ASP A 19 -0.36 9.78 -5.48
C ASP A 19 -0.04 8.72 -4.41
N SER A 20 -0.47 8.90 -3.16
CA SER A 20 -0.32 7.88 -2.12
C SER A 20 -0.99 6.55 -2.49
N ARG A 21 -2.22 6.60 -3.03
CA ARG A 21 -2.94 5.40 -3.48
C ARG A 21 -2.20 4.70 -4.60
N ARG A 22 -1.74 5.47 -5.60
CA ARG A 22 -0.98 4.95 -6.72
C ARG A 22 0.33 4.30 -6.25
N PHE A 23 1.06 4.95 -5.35
CA PHE A 23 2.32 4.44 -4.82
C PHE A 23 2.14 3.08 -4.14
N ILE A 24 1.12 2.95 -3.26
CA ILE A 24 0.83 1.68 -2.59
C ILE A 24 0.42 0.61 -3.61
N ALA A 25 -0.39 0.95 -4.61
CA ALA A 25 -0.79 0.02 -5.67
C ALA A 25 0.41 -0.47 -6.50
N GLU A 26 1.33 0.41 -6.89
CA GLU A 26 2.54 0.05 -7.62
C GLU A 26 3.43 -0.92 -6.83
N ARG A 27 3.66 -0.66 -5.52
CA ARG A 27 4.41 -1.58 -4.65
C ARG A 27 3.76 -2.95 -4.54
N LEU A 28 2.42 -3.00 -4.50
CA LEU A 28 1.68 -4.26 -4.48
C LEU A 28 1.78 -5.02 -5.81
N ILE A 29 1.77 -4.31 -6.95
CA ILE A 29 1.95 -4.92 -8.28
C ILE A 29 3.34 -5.52 -8.40
N GLU A 30 4.38 -4.77 -8.02
CA GLU A 30 5.76 -5.25 -8.01
C GLU A 30 5.91 -6.50 -7.12
N ALA A 31 5.32 -6.49 -5.92
CA ALA A 31 5.32 -7.64 -5.02
C ALA A 31 4.68 -8.88 -5.65
N ALA A 32 3.50 -8.71 -6.27
CA ALA A 32 2.80 -9.78 -6.97
C ALA A 32 3.63 -10.32 -8.14
N GLN A 33 4.29 -9.45 -8.90
CA GLN A 33 5.19 -9.82 -10.00
C GLN A 33 6.44 -10.56 -9.51
N SER A 34 6.96 -10.22 -8.33
CA SER A 34 8.06 -10.94 -7.67
C SER A 34 7.65 -12.27 -7.02
N GLY A 35 6.36 -12.63 -7.06
CA GLY A 35 5.84 -13.91 -6.55
C GLY A 35 5.17 -13.83 -5.18
N HIS A 36 5.11 -12.66 -4.55
CA HIS A 36 4.36 -12.45 -3.31
C HIS A 36 2.87 -12.34 -3.62
N SER A 37 2.14 -13.42 -3.42
CA SER A 37 0.72 -13.52 -3.76
C SER A 37 -0.19 -13.66 -2.55
N THR A 38 0.37 -13.90 -1.36
CA THR A 38 -0.43 -14.08 -0.16
C THR A 38 -0.92 -12.74 0.40
N LEU A 39 -2.11 -12.75 0.99
CA LEU A 39 -2.67 -11.54 1.64
C LEU A 39 -1.79 -11.04 2.79
N GLY A 40 -1.10 -11.95 3.49
CA GLY A 40 -0.19 -11.60 4.58
C GLY A 40 1.02 -10.81 4.09
N GLU A 41 1.69 -11.30 3.03
CA GLU A 41 2.86 -10.64 2.45
C GLU A 41 2.50 -9.29 1.82
N LEU A 42 1.44 -9.26 1.01
CA LEU A 42 0.93 -8.03 0.42
C LEU A 42 0.54 -7.02 1.51
N GLY A 43 -0.05 -7.48 2.62
CA GLY A 43 -0.39 -6.63 3.75
C GLY A 43 0.83 -6.03 4.46
N ILE A 44 1.94 -6.76 4.55
CA ILE A 44 3.20 -6.24 5.10
C ILE A 44 3.77 -5.15 4.19
N ILE A 45 3.79 -5.40 2.89
CA ILE A 45 4.32 -4.46 1.88
C ILE A 45 3.48 -3.18 1.84
N ALA A 46 2.16 -3.30 1.85
CA ALA A 46 1.27 -2.14 1.88
C ALA A 46 1.47 -1.28 3.14
N ARG A 47 1.60 -1.89 4.32
CA ARG A 47 1.88 -1.16 5.56
C ARG A 47 3.24 -0.46 5.54
N ARG A 48 4.27 -1.07 4.95
CA ARG A 48 5.57 -0.41 4.75
C ARG A 48 5.46 0.79 3.83
N ALA A 49 4.81 0.63 2.67
CA ALA A 49 4.57 1.71 1.73
C ALA A 49 3.80 2.87 2.38
N LEU A 50 2.80 2.56 3.19
CA LEU A 50 2.06 3.54 3.98
C LEU A 50 2.95 4.27 5.00
N ALA A 51 3.80 3.54 5.73
CA ALA A 51 4.72 4.15 6.68
C ALA A 51 5.73 5.09 6.00
N GLU A 52 6.20 4.75 4.79
CA GLU A 52 7.07 5.62 3.99
C GLU A 52 6.38 6.93 3.57
N ILE A 53 5.10 6.86 3.19
CA ILE A 53 4.29 8.04 2.88
C ILE A 53 4.14 8.92 4.13
N LEU A 54 3.76 8.33 5.27
CA LEU A 54 3.57 9.05 6.52
C LEU A 54 4.88 9.68 7.03
N ALA A 55 6.01 9.01 6.85
CA ALA A 55 7.33 9.52 7.22
C ALA A 55 7.81 10.69 6.33
N LYS A 56 7.32 10.79 5.09
CA LYS A 56 7.61 11.91 4.18
C LYS A 56 6.68 13.12 4.34
N GLY A 57 5.55 12.95 5.04
CA GLY A 57 4.52 13.97 5.21
C GLY A 57 4.47 14.65 6.59
N GLY A 58 5.55 14.57 7.38
CA GLY A 58 5.68 15.19 8.71
C GLY A 58 6.66 16.35 8.75
#